data_AF-A0A943X1P8-F1
#
_entry.id   AF-A0A943X1P8-F1
#
_cell.length_a   1.000
_cell.length_b   1.000
_cell.length_c   1.000
_cell.angle_alpha   90.00
_cell.angle_beta   90.00
_cell.angle_gamma   90.00
#
_symmetry.space_group_name_H-M   'P 1'
#
loop_
_entity.id
_entity.type
_entity.pdbx_description
1 polymer ?
#
loop_
_entity_poly.entity_id
_entity_poly.type
_entity_poly.pdbx_seq_one_letter_code
_entity_poly.pdbx_strand_id
1 'polypeptide(L)' 'MFEVIKTEGNARRGVFTCPHGTVQTPVFMNVGTQGAIKGAVSAHDLKEIGCQVELSNTYHLHL' A
#
# COMPACT_ATOMS: atom_id res chain seq x y z
N MET A 1 -12.52 -3.11 -6.57
CA MET A 1 -13.56 -2.05 -6.69
C MET A 1 -13.19 -0.88 -5.80
N PHE A 2 -13.34 0.36 -6.26
CA PHE A 2 -13.06 1.56 -5.46
C PHE A 2 -14.38 2.25 -5.08
N GLU A 3 -14.51 2.60 -3.80
CA GLU A 3 -15.67 3.26 -3.22
C GLU A 3 -15.24 4.53 -2.48
N VAL A 4 -15.97 5.63 -2.67
CA VAL A 4 -15.76 6.89 -1.93
C VAL A 4 -16.75 6.94 -0.77
N ILE A 5 -16.22 7.00 0.46
CA ILE A 5 -17.01 7.05 1.71
C ILE A 5 -17.44 8.49 2.03
N LYS A 6 -16.52 9.45 1.90
CA LYS A 6 -16.76 10.87 2.23
C LYS A 6 -15.91 11.77 1.35
N THR A 7 -16.45 12.93 1.01
CA THR A 7 -15.74 14.03 0.37
C THR A 7 -15.76 15.27 1.26
N GLU A 8 -14.68 16.04 1.25
CA GLU A 8 -14.60 17.36 1.89
C GLU A 8 -13.73 18.28 1.03
N GLY A 9 -14.36 19.21 0.30
CA GLY A 9 -13.70 19.92 -0.80
C GLY A 9 -13.13 18.93 -1.83
N ASN A 10 -11.84 19.04 -2.13
CA ASN A 10 -11.13 18.11 -3.04
C ASN A 10 -10.63 16.83 -2.35
N ALA A 11 -10.71 16.74 -1.01
CA ALA A 11 -10.27 15.56 -0.26
C ALA A 11 -11.30 14.43 -0.35
N ARG A 12 -10.81 13.19 -0.43
CA ARG A 12 -11.64 11.98 -0.57
C ARG A 12 -11.16 10.89 0.38
N ARG A 13 -12.09 10.36 1.17
CA ARG A 13 -11.92 9.14 1.96
C ARG A 13 -12.57 8.00 1.19
N GLY A 14 -11.86 6.89 0.96
CA GLY A 14 -12.42 5.75 0.24
C GLY A 14 -11.83 4.40 0.63
N VAL A 15 -12.40 3.34 0.06
CA VAL A 15 -11.93 1.96 0.22
C VAL A 15 -11.66 1.38 -1.16
N PHE A 16 -10.51 0.76 -1.32
CA PHE A 16 -10.15 0.02 -2.52
C PHE A 16 -10.04 -1.47 -2.19
N THR A 17 -10.98 -2.26 -2.72
CA THR A 17 -11.00 -3.71 -2.53
C THR A 17 -10.22 -4.40 -3.63
N CYS A 18 -9.20 -5.16 -3.22
CA CYS A 18 -8.32 -6.00 -4.03
C CYS A 18 -8.53 -7.48 -3.69
N PRO A 19 -8.06 -8.42 -4.54
CA PRO A 19 -8.13 -9.86 -4.24
C PRO A 19 -7.46 -10.26 -2.92
N HIS A 20 -6.42 -9.54 -2.50
CA HIS A 20 -5.64 -9.81 -1.30
C HIS A 20 -6.05 -8.97 -0.08
N GLY A 21 -7.17 -8.25 -0.15
CA GLY A 21 -7.68 -7.44 0.96
C GLY A 21 -8.10 -6.03 0.54
N THR A 22 -8.42 -5.20 1.54
CA THR A 22 -8.93 -3.85 1.34
C THR A 22 -7.91 -2.80 1.76
N VAL A 23 -7.80 -1.73 0.98
CA VAL A 23 -6.92 -0.57 1.23
C VAL A 23 -7.76 0.66 1.53
N GLN A 24 -7.44 1.38 2.60
CA GLN A 24 -8.09 2.63 2.98
C GLN A 24 -7.38 3.80 2.30
N THR A 25 -8.12 4.65 1.58
CA THR A 25 -7.56 5.85 0.93
C THR A 25 -7.96 7.13 1.69
N PRO A 26 -7.09 8.15 1.77
CA PRO A 26 -5.76 8.23 1.15
C PRO A 26 -4.75 7.27 1.79
N VAL A 27 -3.88 6.67 0.97
CA VAL A 27 -2.90 5.65 1.39
C VAL A 27 -1.49 6.08 1.00
N PHE A 28 -0.53 5.85 1.89
CA PHE A 28 0.88 5.89 1.57
C PHE A 28 1.37 4.47 1.28
N MET A 29 2.07 4.28 0.16
CA MET A 29 2.58 2.96 -0.24
C MET A 29 4.08 2.91 0.02
N ASN A 30 4.50 1.99 0.88
CA ASN A 30 5.93 1.69 1.06
C ASN A 30 6.50 1.09 -0.24
N VAL A 31 7.81 1.20 -0.45
CA VAL A 31 8.46 0.73 -1.69
C VAL A 31 9.37 -0.46 -1.40
N GLY A 32 9.00 -1.63 -1.89
CA GLY A 32 9.86 -2.81 -1.95
C GLY A 32 10.72 -2.79 -3.22
N THR A 33 12.00 -2.53 -3.05
CA THR A 33 13.00 -2.58 -4.14
C THR A 33 13.75 -3.90 -4.05
N GLN A 34 13.84 -4.66 -5.14
CA GLN A 34 14.49 -5.99 -5.16
C GLN A 34 13.88 -6.97 -4.14
N GLY A 35 12.55 -6.94 -3.98
CA GLY A 35 11.84 -7.84 -3.06
C GLY A 35 12.01 -7.53 -1.58
N ALA A 36 12.65 -6.42 -1.23
CA ALA A 36 12.85 -5.99 0.15
C ALA A 36 12.60 -4.49 0.33
N ILE A 37 12.15 -4.10 1.52
CA ILE A 37 12.14 -2.70 1.92
C ILE A 37 13.52 -2.36 2.48
N LYS A 38 14.12 -1.28 1.97
CA LYS A 38 15.41 -0.80 2.45
C LYS A 38 15.24 -0.17 3.84
N GLY A 39 16.18 -0.47 4.75
CA GLY A 39 16.18 0.11 6.11
C GLY A 39 15.87 -0.89 7.24
N ALA A 40 16.11 -2.19 7.03
CA ALA A 40 15.90 -3.26 8.02
C ALA A 40 14.44 -3.43 8.49
N VAL A 41 13.47 -2.97 7.68
CA VAL A 41 12.05 -3.21 7.91
C VAL A 41 11.66 -4.54 7.27
N SER A 42 11.26 -5.50 8.09
CA SER A 42 10.76 -6.80 7.65
C SER A 42 9.29 -6.73 7.22
N ALA A 43 8.82 -7.76 6.52
CA ALA A 43 7.40 -7.91 6.21
C ALA A 43 6.52 -7.99 7.47
N HIS A 44 7.08 -8.49 8.59
CA HIS A 44 6.38 -8.52 9.88
C HIS A 44 6.20 -7.11 10.44
N ASP A 45 7.25 -6.28 10.42
CA ASP A 45 7.18 -4.88 10.88
C ASP A 45 6.11 -4.11 10.11
N LEU A 46 6.04 -4.29 8.78
CA LEU A 46 5.00 -3.68 7.94
C LEU A 46 3.59 -4.09 8.36
N LYS A 47 3.42 -5.38 8.67
CA LYS A 47 2.13 -5.91 9.11
C LYS A 47 1.74 -5.31 10.46
N GLU A 48 2.68 -5.17 11.39
CA GLU A 48 2.45 -4.59 12.71
C GLU A 48 2.07 -3.11 12.63
N ILE A 49 2.68 -2.33 11.74
CA ILE A 49 2.33 -0.91 11.54
C ILE A 49 1.08 -0.70 10.68
N GLY A 50 0.40 -1.78 10.27
CA GLY A 50 -0.85 -1.71 9.51
C GLY A 50 -0.68 -1.34 8.04
N CYS A 51 0.46 -1.70 7.41
CA CYS A 51 0.64 -1.59 5.97
C CYS A 51 -0.41 -2.43 5.24
N GLN A 52 -1.18 -1.80 4.34
CA GLN A 52 -2.28 -2.44 3.60
C GLN A 52 -1.90 -2.78 2.15
N VAL A 53 -0.91 -2.07 1.62
CA VAL A 53 -0.43 -2.22 0.24
C VAL A 53 1.00 -1.69 0.16
N GLU A 54 1.81 -2.34 -0.67
CA GLU A 54 3.21 -2.01 -0.94
C GLU A 54 3.44 -1.98 -2.44
N LEU A 55 4.36 -1.13 -2.88
CA LEU A 55 4.76 -0.99 -4.27
C LEU A 55 6.05 -1.75 -4.51
N SER A 56 5.95 -2.81 -5.30
CA SER A 56 7.09 -3.56 -5.80
C SER A 56 7.48 -3.12 -7.20
N ASN A 57 8.76 -2.82 -7.40
CA ASN A 57 9.27 -2.41 -8.72
C ASN A 57 9.71 -3.63 -9.56
N THR A 58 9.00 -3.88 -10.65
CA THR A 58 9.24 -5.02 -11.55
C THR A 58 10.59 -4.97 -12.26
N TYR A 59 11.15 -3.79 -12.54
CA TYR A 59 12.49 -3.66 -13.13
C TYR A 59 13.55 -4.30 -12.22
N HIS A 60 13.47 -4.05 -10.92
CA HIS A 60 14.40 -4.58 -9.92
C HIS A 60 14.15 -6.05 -9.56
N LEU A 61 12.99 -6.60 -9.90
CA LEU A 61 12.67 -8.01 -9.67
C LEU A 61 13.04 -8.90 -10.85
N HIS A 62 13.20 -8.30 -12.03
CA HIS A 62 13.54 -9.01 -13.25
C HIS A 62 15.04 -9.26 -13.40
N LEU A 63 15.86 -8.33 -12.90
CA LEU A 63 17.32 -8.36 -12.96
C LEU A 63 17.92 -9.05 -11.74
#